data_AF-A0A7C7GLQ2-F1
#
_entry.id   AF-A0A7C7GLQ2-F1
#
_cell.length_a   1.000
_cell.length_b   1.000
_cell.length_c   1.000
_cell.angle_alpha   90.00
_cell.angle_beta   90.00
_cell.angle_gamma   90.00
#
_symmetry.space_group_name_H-M   'P 1'
#
loop_
_entity.id
_entity.type
_entity.pdbx_description
1 polymer ?
#
loop_
_entity_poly.entity_id
_entity_poly.type
_entity_poly.pdbx_seq_one_letter_code
_entity_poly.pdbx_strand_id
1 'polypeptide(L)'
;MAQPSNTFDSYDANGIREDLENVIYNISPEETPFYSSLKKTSASNTLHEWQTDTLRASAANAHIEGDDTTANAVSGTTRQGNYTQIFKNAVTVADTDEGLDKAGRSAEMAYQTLKIAKEQKLDIEKALLDNNARVSGGSTTARECAGAPSWMTSNITNAGTGGASATGDGTDARTDGTQTVFTQADFDLA
;
A
#
# COMPACT_ATOMS: atom_id res chain seq x y z
N MET A 1 -48.59 35.35 -8.30
CA MET A 1 -49.91 34.92 -8.79
C MET A 1 -50.42 33.87 -7.82
N ALA A 2 -51.64 34.01 -7.30
CA ALA A 2 -52.21 33.08 -6.32
C ALA A 2 -52.95 31.93 -7.04
N GLN A 3 -52.87 30.73 -6.47
CA GLN A 3 -53.57 29.54 -6.95
C GLN A 3 -55.11 29.75 -6.90
N PRO A 4 -55.87 29.35 -7.93
CA PRO A 4 -57.33 29.46 -7.92
C PRO A 4 -57.94 28.70 -6.73
N SER A 5 -59.01 29.22 -6.14
CA SER A 5 -59.71 28.57 -5.01
C SER A 5 -60.22 27.18 -5.42
N ASN A 6 -60.06 26.19 -4.52
CA ASN A 6 -60.40 24.77 -4.70
C ASN A 6 -59.53 23.99 -5.70
N THR A 7 -58.31 24.45 -5.99
CA THR A 7 -57.36 23.68 -6.81
C THR A 7 -56.72 22.58 -5.96
N PHE A 8 -57.10 21.32 -6.21
CA PHE A 8 -56.43 20.13 -5.67
C PHE A 8 -55.09 19.94 -6.38
N ASP A 9 -54.00 20.01 -5.63
CA ASP A 9 -52.64 19.94 -6.17
C ASP A 9 -51.85 18.74 -5.62
N SER A 10 -50.57 18.66 -5.99
CA SER A 10 -49.69 17.59 -5.53
C SER A 10 -49.44 17.62 -4.01
N TYR A 11 -49.71 18.72 -3.32
CA TYR A 11 -49.57 18.82 -1.86
C TYR A 11 -50.82 18.30 -1.13
N ASP A 12 -51.98 18.29 -1.79
CA ASP A 12 -53.24 17.73 -1.27
C ASP A 12 -53.42 16.23 -1.58
N ALA A 13 -52.57 15.67 -2.44
CA ALA A 13 -52.66 14.28 -2.89
C ALA A 13 -51.92 13.29 -1.97
N ASN A 14 -52.68 12.53 -1.18
CA ASN A 14 -52.14 11.40 -0.41
C ASN A 14 -51.86 10.19 -1.34
N GLY A 15 -50.64 9.69 -1.31
CA GLY A 15 -50.23 8.48 -2.07
C GLY A 15 -49.39 8.75 -3.32
N ILE A 16 -48.85 9.96 -3.49
CA ILE A 16 -47.79 10.21 -4.48
C ILE A 16 -46.61 9.28 -4.17
N ARG A 17 -46.20 8.48 -5.15
CA ARG A 17 -45.04 7.58 -5.02
C ARG A 17 -43.76 8.40 -4.88
N GLU A 18 -42.91 7.97 -3.97
CA GLU A 18 -41.55 8.49 -3.84
C GLU A 18 -40.74 8.11 -5.08
N ASP A 19 -40.01 9.08 -5.64
CA ASP A 19 -39.02 8.84 -6.69
C ASP A 19 -37.67 8.55 -6.02
N LEU A 20 -36.98 7.51 -6.49
CA LEU A 20 -35.68 7.12 -5.99
C LEU A 20 -34.66 7.28 -7.11
N GLU A 21 -33.64 8.09 -6.85
CA GLU A 21 -32.55 8.30 -7.80
C GLU A 21 -31.78 7.00 -8.03
N ASN A 22 -31.62 6.64 -9.31
CA ASN A 22 -30.98 5.40 -9.74
C ASN A 22 -29.44 5.52 -9.82
N VAL A 23 -28.82 6.48 -9.13
CA VAL A 23 -27.37 6.72 -9.16
C VAL A 23 -26.79 6.63 -7.77
N ILE A 24 -25.74 5.83 -7.61
CA ILE A 24 -25.01 5.69 -6.35
C ILE A 24 -23.67 6.40 -6.50
N TYR A 25 -23.50 7.50 -5.77
CA TYR A 25 -22.25 8.23 -5.70
C TYR A 25 -21.37 7.68 -4.57
N ASN A 26 -20.17 7.19 -4.88
CA ASN A 26 -19.16 6.87 -3.87
C ASN A 26 -18.22 8.07 -3.68
N ILE A 27 -18.08 8.53 -2.43
CA ILE A 27 -17.22 9.67 -2.05
C ILE A 27 -15.96 9.17 -1.32
N SER A 28 -15.81 7.86 -1.15
CA SER A 28 -14.65 7.29 -0.48
C SER A 28 -13.37 7.51 -1.30
N PRO A 29 -12.23 7.80 -0.66
CA PRO A 29 -10.94 7.86 -1.35
C PRO A 29 -10.55 6.46 -1.82
N GLU A 30 -10.35 6.30 -3.13
CA GLU A 30 -10.03 5.01 -3.77
C GLU A 30 -8.65 5.02 -4.46
N GLU A 31 -7.93 6.13 -4.36
CA GLU A 31 -6.65 6.30 -5.03
C GLU A 31 -5.52 5.60 -4.28
N THR A 32 -4.70 4.85 -5.02
CA THR A 32 -3.53 4.14 -4.52
C THR A 32 -2.28 4.62 -5.26
N PRO A 33 -1.73 5.80 -4.91
CA PRO A 33 -0.67 6.44 -5.68
C PRO A 33 0.63 5.63 -5.66
N PHE A 34 1.00 5.05 -4.51
CA PHE A 34 2.23 4.27 -4.40
C PHE A 34 2.15 3.03 -5.28
N TYR A 35 1.13 2.18 -5.08
CA TYR A 35 0.92 0.96 -5.85
C TYR A 35 0.76 1.20 -7.35
N SER A 36 0.10 2.30 -7.74
CA SER A 36 -0.08 2.64 -9.17
C SER A 36 1.19 3.13 -9.84
N SER A 37 2.08 3.78 -9.08
CA SER A 37 3.36 4.29 -9.59
C SER A 37 4.43 3.20 -9.80
N LEU A 38 4.29 2.06 -9.10
CA LEU A 38 5.27 0.98 -9.13
C LEU A 38 5.18 0.15 -10.42
N LYS A 39 6.34 -0.21 -10.97
CA LYS A 39 6.42 -1.19 -12.06
C LYS A 39 6.10 -2.58 -11.52
N LYS A 40 5.21 -3.29 -12.21
CA LYS A 40 4.82 -4.65 -11.85
C LYS A 40 5.73 -5.66 -12.55
N THR A 41 6.21 -6.64 -11.79
CA THR A 41 6.96 -7.80 -12.30
C THR A 41 6.35 -9.08 -11.77
N SER A 42 6.50 -10.20 -12.48
CA SER A 42 6.07 -11.50 -12.01
C SER A 42 7.16 -12.17 -11.18
N ALA A 43 6.74 -12.86 -10.11
CA ALA A 43 7.59 -13.77 -9.34
C ALA A 43 7.15 -15.21 -9.60
N SER A 44 8.09 -16.10 -9.88
CA SER A 44 7.83 -17.53 -10.11
C SER A 44 7.85 -18.36 -8.83
N ASN A 45 8.28 -17.77 -7.72
CA ASN A 45 8.33 -18.40 -6.41
C ASN A 45 7.73 -17.47 -5.34
N THR A 46 7.41 -18.06 -4.20
CA THR A 46 6.85 -17.39 -3.02
C THR A 46 7.85 -16.47 -2.33
N LEU A 47 9.14 -16.76 -2.46
CA LEU A 47 10.25 -15.89 -2.12
C LEU A 47 10.86 -15.35 -3.40
N HIS A 48 10.88 -14.03 -3.57
CA HIS A 48 11.54 -13.34 -4.68
C HIS A 48 12.84 -12.72 -4.20
N GLU A 49 13.93 -12.99 -4.91
CA GLU A 49 15.27 -12.64 -4.46
C GLU A 49 16.07 -12.02 -5.59
N TRP A 50 16.92 -11.07 -5.20
CA TRP A 50 17.83 -10.37 -6.09
C TRP A 50 19.18 -10.19 -5.40
N GLN A 51 20.22 -9.95 -6.20
CA GLN A 51 21.57 -9.71 -5.69
C GLN A 51 21.94 -8.25 -5.85
N THR A 52 22.59 -7.70 -4.83
CA THR A 52 23.16 -6.35 -4.84
C THR A 52 24.67 -6.43 -4.70
N ASP A 53 25.35 -5.47 -5.31
CA ASP A 53 26.80 -5.30 -5.20
C ASP A 53 27.11 -3.81 -5.05
N THR A 54 28.23 -3.49 -4.42
CA THR A 54 28.65 -2.12 -4.14
C THR A 54 30.10 -1.93 -4.52
N LEU A 55 30.39 -0.81 -5.18
CA LEU A 55 31.76 -0.41 -5.46
C LEU A 55 32.46 0.03 -4.15
N ARG A 56 33.77 -0.21 -4.07
CA ARG A 56 34.59 0.38 -3.01
C ARG A 56 34.51 1.91 -3.02
N ALA A 57 34.73 2.53 -1.86
CA ALA A 57 34.87 3.98 -1.78
C ALA A 57 36.07 4.49 -2.62
N SER A 58 35.94 5.72 -3.10
CA SER A 58 37.04 6.42 -3.77
C SER A 58 38.21 6.60 -2.79
N ALA A 59 39.43 6.37 -3.28
CA ALA A 59 40.65 6.49 -2.49
C ALA A 59 41.79 7.03 -3.36
N ALA A 60 42.79 7.65 -2.73
CA ALA A 60 44.01 8.03 -3.42
C ALA A 60 44.70 6.76 -3.96
N ASN A 61 44.78 6.66 -5.29
CA ASN A 61 45.29 5.49 -6.00
C ASN A 61 46.58 5.84 -6.76
N ALA A 62 47.50 6.51 -6.07
CA ALA A 62 48.81 6.87 -6.60
C ALA A 62 49.82 5.80 -6.14
N HIS A 63 50.56 5.23 -7.10
CA HIS A 63 51.55 4.20 -6.87
C HIS A 63 52.91 4.66 -7.38
N ILE A 64 53.98 4.20 -6.72
CA ILE A 64 55.37 4.48 -7.12
C ILE A 64 55.72 3.62 -8.33
N GLU A 65 56.55 4.13 -9.24
CA GLU A 65 57.03 3.37 -10.40
C GLU A 65 57.87 2.16 -9.95
N GLY A 66 57.50 0.96 -10.42
CA GLY A 66 58.19 -0.30 -10.11
C GLY A 66 57.73 -1.03 -8.85
N ASP A 67 56.66 -0.56 -8.19
CA ASP A 67 56.07 -1.21 -7.01
C ASP A 67 55.23 -2.46 -7.38
N ASP A 68 55.20 -3.46 -6.50
CA ASP A 68 54.45 -4.70 -6.72
C ASP A 68 52.97 -4.50 -6.36
N THR A 69 52.06 -4.96 -7.22
CA THR A 69 50.62 -4.74 -7.03
C THR A 69 50.02 -5.83 -6.15
N THR A 70 49.70 -5.49 -4.90
CA THR A 70 48.89 -6.37 -4.06
C THR A 70 47.43 -6.34 -4.49
N ALA A 71 46.86 -7.51 -4.80
CA ALA A 71 45.44 -7.63 -5.12
C ALA A 71 44.57 -7.30 -3.90
N ASN A 72 43.59 -6.42 -4.08
CA ASN A 72 42.60 -6.16 -3.05
C ASN A 72 41.61 -7.34 -2.95
N ALA A 73 41.16 -7.62 -1.73
CA ALA A 73 40.06 -8.56 -1.51
C ALA A 73 38.78 -8.05 -2.21
N VAL A 74 38.17 -8.92 -3.01
CA VAL A 74 36.89 -8.65 -3.68
C VAL A 74 35.78 -9.23 -2.81
N SER A 75 34.80 -8.40 -2.43
CA SER A 75 33.59 -8.87 -1.74
C SER A 75 32.62 -9.51 -2.74
N GLY A 76 31.97 -10.60 -2.33
CA GLY A 76 30.87 -11.19 -3.10
C GLY A 76 29.59 -10.37 -3.02
N THR A 77 28.65 -10.67 -3.92
CA THR A 77 27.32 -10.02 -3.93
C THR A 77 26.50 -10.45 -2.72
N THR A 78 25.64 -9.55 -2.25
CA THR A 78 24.70 -9.82 -1.15
C THR A 78 23.32 -10.18 -1.72
N ARG A 79 22.67 -11.20 -1.15
CA ARG A 79 21.33 -11.64 -1.58
C ARG A 79 20.27 -11.03 -0.68
N GLN A 80 19.34 -10.29 -1.29
CA GLN A 80 18.16 -9.72 -0.65
C GLN A 80 16.91 -10.43 -1.16
N GLY A 81 15.82 -10.39 -0.39
CA GLY A 81 14.57 -10.99 -0.83
C GLY A 81 13.34 -10.59 -0.04
N ASN A 82 12.17 -10.78 -0.66
CA ASN A 82 10.86 -10.52 -0.07
C ASN A 82 9.87 -11.65 -0.42
N TYR A 83 8.87 -11.86 0.45
CA TYR A 83 7.82 -12.85 0.24
C TYR A 83 6.61 -12.26 -0.47
N THR A 84 5.89 -13.10 -1.22
CA THR A 84 4.58 -12.75 -1.78
C THR A 84 3.46 -12.95 -0.76
N GLN A 85 2.52 -12.00 -0.73
CA GLN A 85 1.35 -12.01 0.15
C GLN A 85 0.07 -12.31 -0.64
N ILE A 86 -0.89 -12.98 0.01
CA ILE A 86 -2.20 -13.28 -0.57
C ILE A 86 -3.23 -12.30 -0.02
N PHE A 87 -3.86 -11.54 -0.90
CA PHE A 87 -5.00 -10.68 -0.59
C PHE A 87 -6.28 -11.37 -1.05
N LYS A 88 -7.28 -11.49 -0.17
CA LYS A 88 -8.55 -12.17 -0.50
C LYS A 88 -9.73 -11.50 0.20
N ASN A 89 -10.77 -11.24 -0.58
CA ASN A 89 -12.05 -10.70 -0.11
C ASN A 89 -13.15 -11.47 -0.87
N ALA A 90 -14.33 -11.64 -0.27
CA ALA A 90 -15.42 -12.41 -0.87
C ALA A 90 -16.74 -11.64 -0.82
N VAL A 91 -17.52 -11.75 -1.90
CA VAL A 91 -18.92 -11.31 -1.98
C VAL A 91 -19.80 -12.54 -2.09
N THR A 92 -20.96 -12.52 -1.43
CA THR A 92 -22.02 -13.49 -1.69
C THR A 92 -23.34 -12.74 -1.78
N VAL A 93 -24.11 -13.00 -2.84
CA VAL A 93 -25.44 -12.44 -3.08
C VAL A 93 -26.41 -13.61 -3.25
N ALA A 94 -27.62 -13.48 -2.71
CA ALA A 94 -28.66 -14.49 -2.85
C ALA A 94 -29.24 -14.46 -4.28
N ASP A 95 -29.55 -15.63 -4.83
CA ASP A 95 -30.08 -15.79 -6.20
C ASP A 95 -31.42 -15.07 -6.41
N THR A 96 -32.25 -15.01 -5.36
CA THR A 96 -33.52 -14.26 -5.36
C THR A 96 -33.33 -12.76 -5.55
N ASP A 97 -32.16 -12.22 -5.17
CA ASP A 97 -31.86 -10.80 -5.28
C ASP A 97 -31.55 -10.40 -6.73
N GLU A 98 -31.17 -11.34 -7.60
CA GLU A 98 -30.89 -11.06 -9.02
C GLU A 98 -32.18 -10.81 -9.83
N GLY A 99 -33.32 -11.33 -9.37
CA GLY A 99 -34.63 -11.14 -10.00
C GLY A 99 -35.44 -9.94 -9.52
N LEU A 100 -34.94 -9.16 -8.56
CA LEU A 100 -35.65 -8.00 -8.00
C LEU A 100 -35.29 -6.71 -8.76
N ASP A 101 -36.31 -5.91 -9.05
CA ASP A 101 -36.13 -4.59 -9.68
C ASP A 101 -35.62 -3.61 -8.61
N LYS A 102 -34.33 -3.26 -8.71
CA LYS A 102 -33.59 -2.50 -7.71
C LYS A 102 -33.26 -1.10 -8.23
N ALA A 103 -33.63 -0.09 -7.45
CA ALA A 103 -33.26 1.29 -7.75
C ALA A 103 -31.72 1.44 -7.76
N GLY A 104 -31.19 1.89 -8.89
CA GLY A 104 -29.77 2.17 -9.11
C GLY A 104 -28.81 0.98 -9.09
N ARG A 105 -29.30 -0.27 -9.08
CA ARG A 105 -28.45 -1.48 -9.06
C ARG A 105 -29.01 -2.60 -9.93
N SER A 106 -28.64 -2.59 -11.21
CA SER A 106 -29.06 -3.65 -12.15
C SER A 106 -28.33 -4.99 -11.94
N ALA A 107 -27.13 -4.99 -11.35
CA ALA A 107 -26.37 -6.20 -11.05
C ALA A 107 -25.58 -6.04 -9.73
N GLU A 108 -26.15 -6.51 -8.62
CA GLU A 108 -25.58 -6.37 -7.28
C GLU A 108 -24.18 -7.02 -7.19
N MET A 109 -24.01 -8.20 -7.80
CA MET A 109 -22.74 -8.90 -7.80
C MET A 109 -21.62 -8.09 -8.45
N ALA A 110 -21.90 -7.44 -9.59
CA ALA A 110 -20.92 -6.62 -10.29
C ALA A 110 -20.54 -5.38 -9.46
N TYR A 111 -21.53 -4.71 -8.86
CA TYR A 111 -21.30 -3.56 -8.01
C TYR A 111 -20.42 -3.91 -6.80
N GLN A 112 -20.76 -4.97 -6.08
CA GLN A 112 -20.00 -5.41 -4.90
C GLN A 112 -18.61 -5.92 -5.30
N THR A 113 -18.47 -6.58 -6.45
CA THR A 113 -17.15 -7.00 -6.96
C THR A 113 -16.25 -5.80 -7.24
N LEU A 114 -16.79 -4.74 -7.87
CA LEU A 114 -16.03 -3.51 -8.14
C LEU A 114 -15.65 -2.79 -6.85
N LYS A 115 -16.55 -2.75 -5.87
CA LYS A 115 -16.27 -2.17 -4.55
C LYS A 115 -15.14 -2.94 -3.85
N ILE A 116 -15.23 -4.26 -3.78
CA ILE A 116 -14.20 -5.10 -3.18
C ILE A 116 -12.87 -4.96 -3.93
N ALA A 117 -12.88 -4.87 -5.26
CA ALA A 117 -11.65 -4.67 -6.02
C ALA A 117 -10.94 -3.34 -5.68
N LYS A 118 -11.70 -2.30 -5.31
CA LYS A 118 -11.15 -1.01 -4.86
C LYS A 118 -10.61 -1.12 -3.43
N GLU A 119 -11.34 -1.76 -2.53
CA GLU A 119 -10.89 -2.05 -1.16
C GLU A 119 -9.59 -2.87 -1.16
N GLN A 120 -9.52 -3.90 -2.01
CA GLN A 120 -8.33 -4.73 -2.11
C GLN A 120 -7.11 -3.97 -2.64
N LYS A 121 -7.30 -2.96 -3.50
CA LYS A 121 -6.20 -2.07 -3.90
C LYS A 121 -5.70 -1.24 -2.71
N LEU A 122 -6.61 -0.72 -1.89
CA LEU A 122 -6.24 0.01 -0.67
C LEU A 122 -5.52 -0.89 0.34
N ASP A 123 -5.93 -2.16 0.46
CA ASP A 123 -5.25 -3.14 1.31
C ASP A 123 -3.82 -3.43 0.82
N ILE A 124 -3.62 -3.52 -0.50
CA ILE A 124 -2.28 -3.66 -1.10
C ILE A 124 -1.44 -2.40 -0.82
N GLU A 125 -2.00 -1.21 -1.02
CA GLU A 125 -1.31 0.06 -0.72
C GLU A 125 -0.86 0.11 0.74
N LYS A 126 -1.76 -0.26 1.66
CA LYS A 126 -1.46 -0.33 3.10
C LYS A 126 -0.33 -1.31 3.37
N ALA A 127 -0.40 -2.54 2.86
CA ALA A 127 0.62 -3.54 3.09
C ALA A 127 2.00 -3.12 2.54
N LEU A 128 2.03 -2.39 1.42
CA LEU A 128 3.26 -1.87 0.83
C LEU A 128 3.89 -0.74 1.64
N LEU A 129 3.10 0.02 2.40
CA LEU A 129 3.57 1.14 3.23
C LEU A 129 3.70 0.77 4.71
N ASP A 130 3.27 -0.42 5.11
CA ASP A 130 3.30 -0.85 6.50
C ASP A 130 4.74 -1.04 7.01
N ASN A 131 4.96 -0.74 8.29
CA ASN A 131 6.27 -0.94 8.90
C ASN A 131 6.38 -2.37 9.47
N ASN A 132 6.56 -3.34 8.57
CA ASN A 132 6.65 -4.75 8.92
C ASN A 132 7.86 -5.45 8.27
N ALA A 133 8.33 -6.50 8.91
CA ALA A 133 9.35 -7.40 8.37
C ALA A 133 8.71 -8.49 7.49
N ARG A 134 9.50 -9.08 6.57
CA ARG A 134 9.00 -10.19 5.74
C ARG A 134 8.74 -11.43 6.61
N VAL A 135 7.66 -12.14 6.32
CA VAL A 135 7.31 -13.38 7.03
C VAL A 135 7.13 -14.52 6.04
N SER A 136 7.91 -15.59 6.24
CA SER A 136 7.86 -16.80 5.39
C SER A 136 6.52 -17.55 5.46
N GLY A 137 5.71 -17.28 6.49
CA GLY A 137 4.46 -17.97 6.77
C GLY A 137 4.64 -19.45 7.11
N GLY A 138 3.53 -20.11 7.39
CA GLY A 138 3.48 -21.53 7.75
C GLY A 138 2.05 -22.06 7.73
N SER A 139 1.83 -23.22 8.35
CA SER A 139 0.49 -23.81 8.41
C SER A 139 -0.50 -23.01 9.26
N THR A 140 -0.01 -22.15 10.16
CA THR A 140 -0.81 -21.35 11.08
C THR A 140 -0.57 -19.85 10.98
N THR A 141 0.44 -19.43 10.22
CA THR A 141 0.83 -18.02 10.05
C THR A 141 0.80 -17.64 8.59
N ALA A 142 0.21 -16.49 8.29
CA ALA A 142 0.19 -15.97 6.93
C ALA A 142 1.59 -15.55 6.47
N ARG A 143 1.78 -15.54 5.16
CA ARG A 143 2.93 -14.88 4.55
C ARG A 143 2.67 -13.39 4.46
N GLU A 144 3.69 -12.61 4.79
CA GLU A 144 3.63 -11.15 4.74
C GLU A 144 4.83 -10.64 3.96
N CYS A 145 4.57 -9.70 3.06
CA CYS A 145 5.62 -8.94 2.40
C CYS A 145 6.12 -7.84 3.35
N ALA A 146 7.42 -7.57 3.32
CA ALA A 146 7.97 -6.42 4.01
C ALA A 146 7.62 -5.13 3.26
N GLY A 147 7.02 -4.17 3.97
CA GLY A 147 6.65 -2.85 3.44
C GLY A 147 7.85 -1.91 3.32
N ALA A 148 7.65 -0.77 2.65
CA ALA A 148 8.68 0.21 2.30
C ALA A 148 9.59 0.64 3.48
N PRO A 149 9.07 0.89 4.70
CA PRO A 149 9.91 1.29 5.84
C PRO A 149 11.01 0.28 6.20
N SER A 150 10.81 -1.02 5.96
CA SER A 150 11.83 -2.06 6.19
C SER A 150 13.03 -1.99 5.23
N TRP A 151 12.89 -1.26 4.13
CA TRP A 151 13.90 -1.06 3.11
C TRP A 151 14.60 0.30 3.23
N MET A 152 14.15 1.17 4.14
CA MET A 152 14.69 2.51 4.35
C MET A 152 15.78 2.49 5.44
N THR A 153 17.04 2.66 5.03
CA THR A 153 18.20 2.62 5.94
C THR A 153 18.71 4.00 6.35
N SER A 154 18.57 4.99 5.46
CA SER A 154 19.07 6.36 5.63
C SER A 154 17.95 7.41 5.53
N ASN A 155 18.28 8.68 5.80
CA ASN A 155 17.36 9.83 5.76
C ASN A 155 16.20 9.76 6.77
N ILE A 156 16.45 9.14 7.92
CA ILE A 156 15.56 9.13 9.08
C ILE A 156 16.16 10.07 10.12
N THR A 157 15.70 11.32 10.13
CA THR A 157 16.26 12.38 11.00
C THR A 157 15.66 12.35 12.41
N ASN A 158 14.41 11.90 12.57
CA ASN A 158 13.74 11.87 13.87
C ASN A 158 13.28 10.45 14.26
N ALA A 159 14.24 9.59 14.63
CA ALA A 159 13.94 8.25 15.17
C ALA A 159 13.66 8.26 16.69
N GLY A 160 13.90 9.38 17.38
CA GLY A 160 13.84 9.46 18.84
C GLY A 160 14.96 8.68 19.55
N THR A 161 15.16 8.93 20.85
CA THR A 161 16.17 8.21 21.63
C THR A 161 15.81 6.72 21.71
N GLY A 162 16.73 5.84 21.28
CA GLY A 162 16.53 4.39 21.25
C GLY A 162 15.86 3.86 19.99
N GLY A 163 15.54 4.71 19.01
CA GLY A 163 15.04 4.28 17.70
C GLY A 163 16.15 3.80 16.78
N ALA A 164 15.82 2.89 15.87
CA ALA A 164 16.74 2.32 14.89
C ALA A 164 16.06 2.19 13.52
N SER A 165 16.80 2.56 12.46
CA SER A 165 16.43 2.23 11.09
C SER A 165 16.39 0.71 10.90
N ALA A 166 15.60 0.25 9.93
CA ALA A 166 15.67 -1.14 9.50
C ALA A 166 17.04 -1.45 8.87
N THR A 167 17.40 -2.72 8.82
CA THR A 167 18.64 -3.22 8.21
C THR A 167 18.67 -2.98 6.70
N GLY A 168 17.51 -2.80 6.06
CA GLY A 168 17.40 -2.52 4.63
C GLY A 168 17.39 -3.77 3.74
N ASP A 169 17.18 -4.93 4.36
CA ASP A 169 17.05 -6.22 3.69
C ASP A 169 15.65 -6.83 3.86
N GLY A 170 14.74 -6.09 4.50
CA GLY A 170 13.38 -6.52 4.81
C GLY A 170 13.26 -7.57 5.93
N THR A 171 14.32 -7.82 6.72
CA THR A 171 14.30 -8.80 7.83
C THR A 171 13.72 -8.21 9.11
N ASP A 172 13.76 -6.90 9.25
CA ASP A 172 13.35 -6.15 10.42
C ASP A 172 12.50 -4.94 10.03
N ALA A 173 11.60 -4.56 10.94
CA ALA A 173 10.86 -3.31 10.85
C ALA A 173 11.70 -2.21 11.51
N ARG A 174 11.47 -0.96 11.10
CA ARG A 174 12.02 0.20 11.81
C ARG A 174 11.52 0.19 13.25
N THR A 175 12.42 0.47 14.20
CA THR A 175 12.08 0.61 15.61
C THR A 175 11.95 2.09 15.96
N ASP A 176 10.79 2.48 16.47
CA ASP A 176 10.58 3.84 16.95
C ASP A 176 11.16 4.03 18.35
N GLY A 177 11.90 5.12 18.52
CA GLY A 177 12.42 5.55 19.81
C GLY A 177 11.42 6.38 20.59
N THR A 178 11.88 6.94 21.71
CA THR A 178 11.07 7.89 22.49
C THR A 178 10.76 9.12 21.65
N GLN A 179 9.47 9.41 21.44
CA GLN A 179 9.02 10.55 20.64
C GLN A 179 9.63 11.85 21.18
N THR A 180 10.25 12.61 20.29
CA THR A 180 10.76 13.96 20.56
C THR A 180 9.76 14.97 20.01
N VAL A 181 9.72 16.17 20.59
CA VAL A 181 8.93 17.28 20.02
C VAL A 181 9.56 17.67 18.69
N PHE A 182 8.77 17.73 17.61
CA PHE A 182 9.24 18.23 16.32
C PHE A 182 9.60 19.71 16.44
N THR A 183 10.87 20.05 16.17
CA THR A 183 11.38 21.42 16.26
C THR A 183 11.77 21.98 14.90
N GLN A 184 11.90 23.31 14.81
CA GLN A 184 12.44 23.97 13.61
C GLN A 184 13.82 23.43 13.21
N ALA A 185 14.66 23.08 14.19
CA ALA A 185 15.99 22.51 13.92
C ALA A 185 15.91 21.16 13.17
N ASP A 186 14.87 20.35 13.42
CA ASP A 186 14.66 19.08 12.70
C ASP A 186 14.25 19.30 11.25
N PHE A 187 13.60 20.43 10.95
CA PHE A 187 13.26 20.83 9.58
C PHE A 187 14.48 21.35 8.82
N ASP A 188 15.33 22.14 9.48
CA ASP A 188 16.51 22.77 8.86
C ASP A 188 17.67 21.77 8.61
N LEU A 189 17.57 20.55 9.14
CA LEU A 189 18.53 19.45 8.98
C LEU A 189 18.21 18.51 7.79
N ALA A 190 17.06 18.67 7.14
CA ALA A 190 16.61 17.89 5.97
C ALA A 190 17.02 18.55 4.64
#